data_AF-A0A660UJX9-F1
#
_entry.id   AF-A0A660UJX9-F1
#
_cell.length_a   1.000
_cell.length_b   1.000
_cell.length_c   1.000
_cell.angle_alpha   90.00
_cell.angle_beta   90.00
_cell.angle_gamma   90.00
#
_symmetry.space_group_name_H-M   'P 1'
#
loop_
_entity.id
_entity.type
_entity.pdbx_description
1 polymer ?
#
loop_
_entity_poly.entity_id
_entity_poly.type
_entity_poly.pdbx_seq_one_letter_code
_entity_poly.pdbx_strand_id
1 'polypeptide(L)'
;TSQLQVVAAVRGVCGGTCEKYLAQLAVRDYAESVQDLLALLKEGTETLLECAAFAKGQGIDYMDLYGRQLVDIAIALIDGYLFCGQASSKVDMQVAVADNGDAEAPKTVPMTQRKEILARRHITRNAVLIKKLAAEVLSGDKTTFKDYEALIGPVPEIA
;
A
#
# COMPACT_ATOMS: atom_id res chain seq x y z
N THR A 1 7.25 3.57 -16.22
CA THR A 1 6.52 2.28 -16.30
C THR A 1 5.77 2.24 -17.60
N SER A 2 5.84 1.14 -18.36
CA SER A 2 5.05 1.00 -19.59
C SER A 2 3.59 0.70 -19.27
N GLN A 3 2.67 1.02 -20.18
CA GLN A 3 1.23 0.71 -20.04
C GLN A 3 1.00 -0.79 -19.77
N LEU A 4 1.76 -1.66 -20.43
CA LEU A 4 1.69 -3.11 -20.24
C LEU A 4 2.09 -3.54 -18.82
N GLN A 5 3.07 -2.89 -18.20
CA GLN A 5 3.44 -3.17 -16.81
C GLN A 5 2.32 -2.80 -15.84
N VAL A 6 1.62 -1.69 -16.11
CA VAL A 6 0.48 -1.27 -15.30
C VAL A 6 -0.66 -2.28 -15.43
N VAL A 7 -1.07 -2.63 -16.65
CA VAL A 7 -2.14 -3.62 -16.89
C VAL A 7 -1.80 -4.98 -16.26
N ALA A 8 -0.55 -5.44 -16.36
CA ALA A 8 -0.12 -6.69 -15.74
C ALA A 8 -0.21 -6.64 -14.21
N ALA A 9 0.21 -5.54 -13.58
CA ALA A 9 0.13 -5.36 -12.13
C ALA A 9 -1.32 -5.37 -11.65
N VAL A 10 -2.20 -4.63 -12.33
CA VAL A 10 -3.62 -4.54 -12.01
C VAL A 10 -4.30 -5.90 -12.09
N ARG A 11 -4.00 -6.67 -13.15
CA ARG A 11 -4.50 -8.04 -13.32
C ARG A 11 -3.96 -9.00 -12.27
N GLY A 12 -2.72 -8.80 -11.78
CA GLY A 12 -2.17 -9.59 -10.67
C GLY A 12 -2.86 -9.29 -9.33
N VAL A 13 -3.17 -8.02 -9.07
CA VAL A 13 -3.90 -7.60 -7.86
C VAL A 13 -5.32 -8.14 -7.88
N CYS A 14 -6.06 -7.88 -8.97
CA CYS A 14 -7.42 -8.36 -9.10
C CYS A 14 -7.46 -9.88 -9.25
N GLY A 15 -6.52 -10.52 -9.94
CA GLY A 15 -6.51 -11.96 -10.22
C GLY A 15 -6.29 -12.88 -9.01
N GLY A 16 -6.18 -12.35 -7.79
CA GLY A 16 -6.04 -13.14 -6.56
C GLY A 16 -4.60 -13.58 -6.24
N THR A 17 -3.62 -13.23 -7.09
CA THR A 17 -2.20 -13.47 -6.77
C THR A 17 -1.77 -12.62 -5.58
N CYS A 18 -2.19 -11.36 -5.54
CA CYS A 18 -1.91 -10.45 -4.42
C CYS A 18 -2.53 -10.96 -3.10
N GLU A 19 -3.79 -11.39 -3.12
CA GLU A 19 -4.48 -11.98 -1.97
C GLU A 19 -3.70 -13.17 -1.38
N LYS A 20 -3.30 -14.12 -2.23
CA LYS A 20 -2.51 -15.28 -1.80
C LYS A 20 -1.18 -14.87 -1.18
N TYR A 21 -0.53 -13.83 -1.73
CA TYR A 21 0.73 -13.35 -1.19
C TYR A 21 0.56 -12.62 0.15
N LEU A 22 -0.48 -11.80 0.29
CA LEU A 22 -0.81 -11.15 1.57
C LEU A 22 -1.17 -12.18 2.64
N ALA A 23 -1.88 -13.26 2.28
CA ALA A 23 -2.15 -14.36 3.19
C ALA A 23 -0.86 -15.06 3.67
N GLN A 24 0.13 -15.26 2.77
CA GLN A 24 1.43 -15.81 3.14
C GLN A 24 2.23 -14.87 4.06
N LEU A 25 2.09 -13.56 3.90
CA LEU A 25 2.72 -12.57 4.76
C LEU A 25 2.05 -12.55 6.14
N ALA A 26 0.72 -12.58 6.19
CA ALA A 26 -0.06 -12.49 7.43
C ALA A 26 0.18 -13.65 8.41
N VAL A 27 0.58 -14.84 7.92
CA VAL A 27 0.85 -16.02 8.76
C VAL A 27 2.31 -16.11 9.27
N ARG A 28 3.15 -15.13 8.96
CA ARG A 28 4.54 -15.13 9.44
C ARG A 28 4.61 -14.90 10.95
N ASP A 29 5.71 -15.33 11.53
CA ASP A 29 6.03 -15.06 12.93
C ASP A 29 6.49 -13.60 13.09
N TYR A 30 5.73 -12.84 13.88
CA TYR A 30 5.94 -11.42 14.13
C TYR A 30 6.05 -11.17 15.63
N ALA A 31 6.89 -10.21 16.01
CA ALA A 31 7.05 -9.79 17.39
C ALA A 31 5.73 -9.25 17.99
N GLU A 32 5.59 -9.37 19.31
CA GLU A 32 4.39 -8.88 20.02
C GLU A 32 4.21 -7.36 19.85
N SER A 33 5.31 -6.60 19.70
CA SER A 33 5.27 -5.14 19.59
C SER A 33 4.64 -4.59 18.30
N VAL A 34 4.41 -5.44 17.30
CA VAL A 34 3.80 -5.06 16.01
C VAL A 34 2.42 -5.66 15.78
N GLN A 35 1.84 -6.35 16.76
CA GLN A 35 0.54 -7.02 16.60
C GLN A 35 -0.60 -6.05 16.31
N ASP A 36 -0.55 -4.85 16.90
CA ASP A 36 -1.51 -3.78 16.63
C ASP A 36 -1.42 -3.29 15.16
N LEU A 37 -0.22 -3.26 14.60
CA LEU A 37 0.02 -2.93 13.20
C LEU A 37 -0.50 -4.03 12.26
N LEU A 38 -0.37 -5.30 12.64
CA LEU A 38 -0.94 -6.42 11.87
C LEU A 38 -2.46 -6.34 11.79
N ALA A 39 -3.14 -5.89 12.84
CA ALA A 39 -4.58 -5.67 12.81
C ALA A 39 -4.98 -4.60 11.77
N LEU A 40 -4.23 -3.49 11.69
CA LEU A 40 -4.45 -2.46 10.68
C LEU A 40 -4.18 -2.98 9.26
N LEU A 41 -3.14 -3.80 9.07
CA LEU A 41 -2.83 -4.42 7.78
C LEU A 41 -3.90 -5.43 7.35
N LYS A 42 -4.50 -6.14 8.31
CA LYS A 42 -5.64 -7.03 8.04
C LYS A 42 -6.86 -6.24 7.57
N GLU A 43 -7.25 -5.17 8.27
CA GLU A 43 -8.35 -4.27 7.84
C GLU A 43 -8.11 -3.73 6.43
N GLY A 44 -6.88 -3.27 6.15
CA GLY A 44 -6.52 -2.79 4.82
C GLY A 44 -6.54 -3.89 3.75
N THR A 45 -6.19 -5.13 4.11
CA THR A 45 -6.28 -6.28 3.21
C THR A 45 -7.74 -6.58 2.86
N GLU A 46 -8.64 -6.60 3.85
CA GLU A 46 -10.08 -6.78 3.63
C GLU A 46 -10.64 -5.68 2.70
N THR A 47 -10.23 -4.43 2.93
CA THR A 47 -10.57 -3.28 2.07
C THR A 47 -10.10 -3.47 0.63
N LEU A 48 -8.85 -3.93 0.42
CA LEU A 48 -8.33 -4.20 -0.92
C LEU A 48 -9.15 -5.28 -1.64
N LEU A 49 -9.54 -6.35 -0.94
CA LEU A 49 -10.33 -7.43 -1.53
C LEU A 49 -11.73 -6.95 -1.93
N GLU A 50 -12.36 -6.11 -1.12
CA GLU A 50 -13.62 -5.45 -1.46
C GLU A 50 -13.47 -4.59 -2.74
N CYS A 51 -12.46 -3.71 -2.78
CA CYS A 51 -12.18 -2.88 -3.94
C CYS A 51 -11.91 -3.70 -5.21
N ALA A 52 -11.13 -4.78 -5.09
CA ALA A 52 -10.82 -5.66 -6.21
C ALA A 52 -12.07 -6.42 -6.72
N ALA A 53 -12.93 -6.87 -5.80
CA ALA A 53 -14.20 -7.51 -6.16
C ALA A 53 -15.15 -6.53 -6.85
N PHE A 54 -15.27 -5.32 -6.32
CA PHE A 54 -16.07 -4.24 -6.91
C PHE A 54 -15.59 -3.90 -8.32
N ALA A 55 -14.29 -3.63 -8.48
CA ALA A 55 -13.71 -3.26 -9.77
C ALA A 55 -13.90 -4.36 -10.83
N LYS A 56 -13.75 -5.64 -10.46
CA LYS A 56 -14.07 -6.76 -11.35
C LYS A 56 -15.53 -6.76 -11.79
N GLY A 57 -16.47 -6.50 -10.86
CA GLY A 57 -17.90 -6.44 -11.17
C GLY A 57 -18.27 -5.32 -12.14
N GLN A 58 -17.46 -4.25 -12.19
CA GLN A 58 -17.68 -3.10 -13.08
C GLN A 58 -17.13 -3.29 -14.50
N GLY A 59 -16.29 -4.30 -14.73
CA GLY A 59 -15.68 -4.63 -16.03
C GLY A 59 -14.21 -4.23 -16.16
N ILE A 60 -13.58 -4.69 -17.24
CA ILE A 60 -12.13 -4.54 -17.48
C ILE A 60 -11.72 -3.07 -17.56
N ASP A 61 -12.50 -2.23 -18.25
CA ASP A 61 -12.17 -0.80 -18.42
C ASP A 61 -12.15 -0.05 -17.07
N TYR A 62 -13.05 -0.41 -16.15
CA TYR A 62 -13.09 0.17 -14.82
C TYR A 62 -11.90 -0.28 -13.97
N MET A 63 -11.55 -1.55 -14.09
CA MET A 63 -10.38 -2.12 -13.44
C MET A 63 -9.09 -1.44 -13.93
N ASP A 64 -8.97 -1.15 -15.22
CA ASP A 64 -7.82 -0.44 -15.79
C ASP A 64 -7.83 1.06 -15.39
N LEU A 65 -9.00 1.70 -15.31
CA LEU A 65 -9.15 3.10 -14.87
C LEU A 65 -8.63 3.32 -13.45
N TYR A 66 -9.06 2.47 -12.50
CA TYR A 66 -8.66 2.54 -11.09
C TYR A 66 -7.50 1.61 -10.74
N GLY A 67 -6.83 1.09 -11.76
CA GLY A 67 -5.79 0.10 -11.58
C GLY A 67 -4.61 0.61 -10.73
N ARG A 68 -4.26 1.89 -10.88
CA ARG A 68 -3.21 2.51 -10.06
C ARG A 68 -3.57 2.48 -8.58
N GLN A 69 -4.77 2.90 -8.21
CA GLN A 69 -5.25 2.92 -6.83
C GLN A 69 -5.20 1.52 -6.20
N LEU A 70 -5.68 0.50 -6.93
CA LEU A 70 -5.65 -0.89 -6.49
C LEU A 70 -4.22 -1.38 -6.25
N VAL A 71 -3.31 -1.07 -7.16
CA VAL A 71 -1.89 -1.45 -7.04
C VAL A 71 -1.20 -0.68 -5.91
N ASP A 72 -1.48 0.60 -5.72
CA ASP A 72 -0.89 1.41 -4.65
C ASP A 72 -1.33 0.92 -3.26
N ILE A 73 -2.60 0.52 -3.10
CA ILE A 73 -3.08 -0.14 -1.88
C ILE A 73 -2.32 -1.45 -1.64
N ALA A 74 -2.18 -2.29 -2.68
CA ALA A 74 -1.46 -3.56 -2.58
C ALA A 74 0.00 -3.37 -2.17
N ILE A 75 0.70 -2.40 -2.77
CA ILE A 75 2.09 -2.08 -2.43
C ILE A 75 2.20 -1.63 -0.97
N ALA A 76 1.34 -0.71 -0.53
CA ALA A 76 1.35 -0.22 0.85
C ALA A 76 1.15 -1.34 1.88
N LEU A 77 0.30 -2.32 1.58
CA LEU A 77 0.09 -3.49 2.44
C LEU A 77 1.31 -4.42 2.46
N ILE A 78 1.85 -4.75 1.28
CA ILE A 78 3.04 -5.61 1.17
C ILE A 78 4.21 -5.01 1.93
N ASP A 79 4.50 -3.72 1.70
CA ASP A 79 5.58 -3.00 2.38
C ASP A 79 5.35 -2.97 3.89
N GLY A 80 4.11 -2.77 4.35
CA GLY A 80 3.74 -2.82 5.76
C GLY A 80 4.10 -4.16 6.41
N TYR A 81 3.70 -5.28 5.80
CA TYR A 81 4.05 -6.62 6.30
C TYR A 81 5.56 -6.88 6.30
N LEU A 82 6.28 -6.38 5.28
CA LEU A 82 7.74 -6.50 5.22
C LEU A 82 8.43 -5.67 6.31
N PHE A 83 7.93 -4.47 6.62
CA PHE A 83 8.45 -3.66 7.72
C PHE A 83 8.18 -4.31 9.09
N CYS A 84 7.00 -4.89 9.31
CA CYS A 84 6.75 -5.68 10.52
C CYS A 84 7.73 -6.86 10.63
N GLY A 85 8.08 -7.49 9.51
CA GLY A 85 9.06 -8.58 9.47
C GLY A 85 10.47 -8.10 9.85
N GLN A 86 10.87 -6.92 9.37
CA GLN A 86 12.15 -6.31 9.74
C GLN A 86 12.20 -5.90 11.21
N ALA A 87 11.09 -5.39 11.76
CA ALA A 87 10.97 -5.07 13.19
C ALA A 87 11.05 -6.32 14.07
N SER A 88 10.61 -7.47 13.54
CA SER A 88 10.64 -8.78 14.21
C SER A 88 11.94 -9.55 14.00
N SER A 89 12.98 -8.92 13.46
CA SER A 89 14.27 -9.55 13.22
C SER A 89 14.94 -9.98 14.53
N LYS A 90 15.58 -11.16 14.51
CA LYS A 90 16.38 -11.68 15.65
C LYS A 90 17.83 -11.19 15.65
N VAL A 91 18.20 -10.36 14.68
CA VAL A 91 19.55 -9.81 14.56
C VAL A 91 19.75 -8.72 15.61
N ASP A 92 20.66 -8.98 16.54
CA ASP A 92 21.11 -7.97 17.49
C ASP A 92 22.12 -7.03 16.80
N MET A 93 21.68 -5.81 16.54
CA MET A 93 22.49 -4.78 15.89
C MET A 93 22.08 -3.41 16.41
N GLN A 94 23.07 -2.64 16.85
CA GLN A 94 22.89 -1.25 17.24
C GLN A 94 23.11 -0.34 16.04
N VAL A 95 22.24 0.66 15.89
CA VAL A 95 22.31 1.65 14.81
C VAL A 95 22.44 3.05 15.38
N ALA A 96 23.30 3.87 14.79
CA ALA A 96 23.44 5.27 15.16
C ALA A 96 22.14 6.03 14.88
N VAL A 97 21.79 6.94 15.79
CA VAL A 97 20.70 7.91 15.63
C VAL A 97 21.25 9.29 15.32
N ALA A 98 20.38 10.18 14.83
CA ALA A 98 20.75 11.57 14.61
C ALA A 98 21.07 12.26 15.94
N ASP A 99 22.08 13.12 15.94
CA ASP A 99 22.43 13.95 17.10
C ASP A 99 21.42 15.10 17.22
N ASN A 100 20.69 15.13 18.33
CA ASN A 100 19.71 16.17 18.63
C ASN A 100 20.29 17.27 19.55
N GLY A 101 21.61 17.26 19.82
CA GLY A 101 22.26 18.23 20.71
C GLY A 101 22.04 17.98 22.20
N ASP A 102 21.36 16.89 22.54
CA ASP A 102 21.15 16.45 23.92
C ASP A 102 22.27 15.48 24.33
N ALA A 103 23.05 15.88 25.34
CA ALA A 103 24.20 15.11 25.81
C ALA A 103 23.81 13.79 26.50
N GLU A 104 22.57 13.67 26.98
CA GLU A 104 22.08 12.48 27.69
C GLU A 104 21.33 11.49 26.77
N ALA A 105 21.00 11.90 25.55
CA ALA A 105 20.29 11.04 24.61
C ALA A 105 21.18 9.88 24.12
N PRO A 106 20.65 8.65 24.03
CA PRO A 106 21.41 7.50 23.53
C PRO A 106 21.81 7.72 22.07
N LYS A 107 23.11 7.64 21.78
CA LYS A 107 23.68 7.81 20.43
C LYS A 107 23.41 6.64 19.50
N THR A 108 22.93 5.52 20.04
CA THR A 108 22.55 4.32 19.31
C THR A 108 21.24 3.75 19.84
N VAL A 109 20.48 3.10 18.95
CA VAL A 109 19.26 2.35 19.30
C VAL A 109 19.30 0.96 18.65
N PRO A 110 18.60 -0.04 19.19
CA PRO A 110 18.41 -1.32 18.52
C PRO A 110 17.80 -1.14 17.13
N MET A 111 18.32 -1.87 16.15
CA MET A 111 17.80 -1.84 14.79
C MET A 111 16.32 -2.23 14.74
N THR A 112 15.91 -3.21 15.54
CA THR A 112 14.51 -3.65 15.69
C THR A 112 13.61 -2.52 16.15
N GLN A 113 14.01 -1.76 17.18
CA GLN A 113 13.27 -0.59 17.66
C GLN A 113 13.14 0.49 16.58
N ARG A 114 14.22 0.79 15.85
CA ARG A 114 14.16 1.74 14.72
C ARG A 114 13.20 1.26 13.63
N LYS A 115 13.23 -0.03 13.30
CA LYS A 115 12.36 -0.63 12.28
C LYS A 115 10.90 -0.67 12.73
N GLU A 116 10.63 -0.86 14.01
CA GLU A 116 9.29 -0.75 14.58
C GLU A 116 8.72 0.66 14.41
N ILE A 117 9.50 1.69 14.74
CA ILE A 117 9.09 3.10 14.56
C ILE A 117 8.78 3.38 13.08
N LEU A 118 9.60 2.86 12.16
CA LEU A 118 9.38 3.01 10.72
C LEU A 118 8.12 2.26 10.26
N ALA A 119 7.91 1.03 10.72
CA ALA A 119 6.73 0.23 10.42
C ALA A 119 5.46 0.97 10.87
N ARG A 120 5.45 1.43 12.13
CA ARG A 120 4.35 2.17 12.73
C ARG A 120 4.03 3.45 11.95
N ARG A 121 5.05 4.25 11.62
CA ARG A 121 4.87 5.47 10.80
C ARG A 121 4.32 5.16 9.41
N HIS A 122 4.86 4.14 8.75
CA HIS A 122 4.43 3.76 7.40
C HIS A 122 2.97 3.30 7.39
N ILE A 123 2.63 2.35 8.28
CA ILE A 123 1.31 1.70 8.33
C ILE A 123 0.22 2.69 8.73
N THR A 124 0.44 3.50 9.77
CA THR A 124 -0.55 4.49 10.21
C THR A 124 -0.84 5.55 9.15
N ARG A 125 0.21 6.06 8.48
CA ARG A 125 0.05 7.01 7.38
C ARG A 125 -0.68 6.37 6.20
N ASN A 126 -0.30 5.14 5.83
CA ASN A 126 -0.90 4.46 4.69
C ASN A 126 -2.30 3.94 4.96
N ALA A 127 -2.70 3.69 6.21
CA ALA A 127 -4.08 3.34 6.54
C ALA A 127 -5.08 4.43 6.09
N VAL A 128 -4.72 5.72 6.26
CA VAL A 128 -5.53 6.84 5.78
C VAL A 128 -5.55 6.90 4.25
N LEU A 129 -4.39 6.66 3.62
CA LEU A 129 -4.28 6.62 2.16
C LEU A 129 -5.14 5.50 1.57
N ILE A 130 -5.09 4.29 2.15
CA ILE A 130 -5.88 3.14 1.71
C ILE A 130 -7.37 3.47 1.76
N LYS A 131 -7.85 4.09 2.85
CA LYS A 131 -9.26 4.51 2.97
C LYS A 131 -9.66 5.50 1.88
N LYS A 132 -8.79 6.49 1.59
CA LYS A 132 -9.02 7.46 0.50
C LYS A 132 -9.10 6.76 -0.86
N LEU A 133 -8.11 5.93 -1.20
CA LEU A 133 -8.04 5.24 -2.48
C LEU A 133 -9.21 4.25 -2.65
N ALA A 134 -9.59 3.56 -1.58
CA ALA A 134 -10.75 2.68 -1.57
C ALA A 134 -12.04 3.45 -1.86
N ALA A 135 -12.24 4.61 -1.25
CA ALA A 135 -13.40 5.46 -1.53
C ALA A 135 -13.46 5.90 -3.00
N GLU A 136 -12.32 6.23 -3.62
CA GLU A 136 -12.25 6.52 -5.06
C GLU A 136 -12.66 5.30 -5.89
N VAL A 137 -12.11 4.11 -5.61
CA VAL A 137 -12.42 2.88 -6.35
C VAL A 137 -13.88 2.47 -6.20
N LEU A 138 -14.45 2.60 -5.00
CA LEU A 138 -15.82 2.19 -4.69
C LEU A 138 -16.87 3.23 -5.13
N SER A 139 -16.45 4.42 -5.57
CA SER A 139 -17.37 5.47 -6.04
C SER A 139 -18.18 5.08 -7.28
N GLY A 140 -17.68 4.15 -8.09
CA GLY A 140 -18.29 3.77 -9.37
C GLY A 140 -18.15 4.82 -10.46
N ASP A 141 -17.33 5.86 -10.25
CA ASP A 141 -17.20 6.98 -11.17
C ASP A 141 -16.55 6.54 -12.51
N LYS A 142 -17.25 6.84 -13.61
CA LYS A 142 -16.84 6.54 -15.00
C LYS A 142 -16.82 7.81 -15.86
N THR A 143 -16.90 8.99 -15.25
CA THR A 143 -16.94 10.30 -15.94
C THR A 143 -15.72 10.50 -16.83
N THR A 144 -14.55 9.98 -16.47
CA THR A 144 -13.35 9.98 -17.33
C THR A 144 -13.61 9.40 -18.72
N PHE A 145 -14.48 8.38 -18.83
CA PHE A 145 -14.85 7.80 -20.13
C PHE A 145 -16.05 8.50 -20.77
N LYS A 146 -17.03 8.92 -19.98
CA LYS A 146 -18.30 9.48 -20.47
C LYS A 146 -18.16 10.93 -20.93
N ASP A 147 -17.40 11.72 -20.18
CA ASP A 147 -17.32 13.17 -20.31
C ASP A 147 -15.93 13.61 -20.76
N TYR A 148 -15.15 12.71 -21.37
CA TYR A 148 -13.77 12.95 -21.78
C TYR A 148 -13.63 14.24 -22.61
N GLU A 149 -14.51 14.45 -23.59
CA GLU A 149 -14.50 15.63 -24.46
C GLU A 149 -14.81 16.93 -23.72
N ALA A 150 -15.61 16.87 -22.64
CA ALA A 150 -15.91 18.03 -21.82
C ALA A 150 -14.78 18.32 -20.80
N LEU A 151 -14.05 17.28 -20.38
CA LEU A 151 -12.96 17.37 -19.41
C LEU A 151 -11.62 17.77 -20.05
N ILE A 152 -11.36 17.34 -21.28
CA ILE A 152 -10.08 17.55 -21.97
C ILE A 152 -10.23 18.65 -23.01
N GLY A 153 -9.46 19.72 -22.85
CA GLY A 153 -9.39 20.82 -23.81
C GLY A 153 -8.78 20.41 -25.16
N PRO A 154 -8.86 21.26 -26.19
CA PRO A 154 -8.40 20.92 -27.54
C PRO A 154 -6.91 20.54 -27.52
N VAL A 155 -6.58 19.43 -28.18
CA VAL A 155 -5.18 19.00 -28.37
C VAL A 155 -4.53 20.00 -29.33
N PRO A 156 -3.46 20.71 -28.93
CA PRO A 156 -2.76 21.61 -29.84
C PRO A 156 -2.16 20.80 -31.00
N GLU A 157 -2.54 21.13 -32.23
CA GLU A 157 -1.86 20.59 -33.40
C GLU A 157 -0.45 21.19 -33.45
N ILE A 158 0.57 20.33 -33.56
CA ILE A 158 1.95 20.77 -33.71
C ILE A 158 2.06 21.37 -35.12
N ALA A 159 2.22 22.69 -35.20
CA ALA A 159 2.48 23.44 -36.43
C ALA A 159 3.88 23.17 -36.99
#